data_AF-A0AA45XVV2-F1
#
_entry.id   AF-A0AA45XVV2-F1
#
_cell.length_a   1.000
_cell.length_b   1.000
_cell.length_c   1.000
_cell.angle_alpha   90.00
_cell.angle_beta   90.00
_cell.angle_gamma   90.00
#
_symmetry.space_group_name_H-M   'P 1'
#
loop_
_entity.id
_entity.type
_entity.pdbx_description
1 polymer ?
#
loop_
_entity_poly.entity_id
_entity_poly.type
_entity_poly.pdbx_seq_one_letter_code
_entity_poly.pdbx_strand_id
1 'polypeptide(L)'
;MSGVALEWTAALFSILGVWLMAKRRLAAWPVGLLSVALYGAVFAEAKLYSDTLLQVAFGGFLVYGWINWRQHAADEGSIRIVPLARGTLLRDLAIGLCGGVALGAGMHTFTDAALPWLDAMLTALSLVGQWWQARRHAACWWVWIVVDVVYVGAYLFKSLHVTAALYVFFLGLALFGLRAWRAAAREPQLATR
;
A
#
# COMPACT_ATOMS: atom_id res chain seq x y z
N MET A 1 8.24 12.52 -23.07
CA MET A 1 8.83 11.22 -22.65
C MET A 1 8.04 10.13 -23.37
N SER A 2 8.65 9.05 -23.85
CA SER A 2 7.87 7.92 -24.37
C SER A 2 7.03 7.29 -23.23
N GLY A 3 5.84 6.75 -23.53
CA GLY A 3 4.97 6.15 -22.51
C GLY A 3 5.69 5.09 -21.67
N VAL A 4 6.55 4.30 -22.30
CA VAL A 4 7.41 3.31 -21.64
C VAL A 4 8.36 3.94 -20.62
N ALA A 5 9.01 5.07 -20.95
CA ALA A 5 9.90 5.76 -20.01
C ALA A 5 9.14 6.30 -18.79
N LEU A 6 7.89 6.73 -18.98
CA LEU A 6 7.03 7.21 -17.90
C LEU A 6 6.62 6.06 -16.96
N GLU A 7 6.26 4.90 -17.50
CA GLU A 7 5.94 3.69 -16.73
C GLU A 7 7.11 3.22 -15.86
N TRP A 8 8.32 3.11 -16.43
CA TRP A 8 9.51 2.73 -15.67
C TRP A 8 9.86 3.74 -14.58
N THR A 9 9.66 5.03 -14.85
CA THR A 9 9.85 6.08 -13.85
C THR A 9 8.84 5.91 -12.70
N ALA A 10 7.56 5.72 -13.01
CA ALA A 10 6.52 5.51 -12.00
C ALA A 10 6.78 4.27 -11.12
N ALA A 11 7.24 3.17 -11.73
CA ALA A 11 7.62 1.95 -11.04
C ALA A 11 8.82 2.16 -10.09
N LEU A 12 9.84 2.89 -10.54
CA LEU A 12 11.00 3.22 -9.71
C LEU A 12 10.63 4.09 -8.51
N PHE A 13 9.76 5.09 -8.70
CA PHE A 13 9.24 5.91 -7.61
C PHE A 13 8.37 5.09 -6.63
N SER A 14 7.62 4.10 -7.12
CA SER A 14 6.85 3.18 -6.27
C SER A 14 7.78 2.36 -5.37
N ILE A 15 8.80 1.72 -5.96
CA ILE A 15 9.84 0.98 -5.22
C ILE A 15 10.53 1.88 -4.18
N LEU A 16 10.94 3.08 -4.59
CA LEU A 16 11.58 4.04 -3.69
C LEU A 16 10.64 4.45 -2.55
N GLY A 17 9.35 4.67 -2.85
CA GLY A 17 8.32 5.00 -1.87
C GLY A 17 8.15 3.92 -0.82
N VAL A 18 8.03 2.65 -1.24
CA VAL A 18 7.92 1.50 -0.33
C VAL A 18 9.16 1.34 0.53
N TRP A 19 10.35 1.50 -0.05
CA TRP A 19 11.61 1.43 0.70
C TRP A 19 11.75 2.56 1.74
N LEU A 20 11.41 3.80 1.36
CA LEU A 20 11.38 4.94 2.29
C LEU A 20 10.35 4.70 3.41
N MET A 21 9.20 4.12 3.09
CA MET A 21 8.15 3.78 4.04
C MET A 21 8.63 2.70 5.02
N ALA A 22 9.31 1.67 4.53
CA ALA A 22 9.93 0.65 5.36
C ALA A 22 10.95 1.26 6.33
N LYS A 23 11.69 2.29 5.88
CA LYS A 23 12.59 3.09 6.72
C LYS A 23 11.91 4.18 7.57
N ARG A 24 10.58 4.26 7.56
CA ARG A 24 9.77 5.28 8.28
C ARG A 24 10.14 6.72 7.95
N ARG A 25 10.60 6.99 6.73
CA ARG A 25 10.95 8.35 6.30
C ARG A 25 9.69 9.09 5.86
N LEU A 26 9.51 10.31 6.34
CA LEU A 26 8.38 11.15 5.93
C LEU A 26 8.34 11.40 4.40
N ALA A 27 9.51 11.38 3.76
CA ALA A 27 9.66 11.49 2.30
C ALA A 27 8.94 10.36 1.52
N ALA A 28 8.60 9.24 2.16
CA ALA A 28 7.82 8.17 1.52
C ALA A 28 6.48 8.65 0.97
N TRP A 29 5.84 9.61 1.64
CA TRP A 29 4.53 10.15 1.25
C TRP A 29 4.59 11.00 -0.02
N PRO A 30 5.42 12.06 -0.14
CA PRO A 30 5.55 12.81 -1.38
C PRO A 30 6.07 11.96 -2.55
N VAL A 31 6.98 11.01 -2.28
CA VAL A 31 7.46 10.05 -3.30
C VAL A 31 6.32 9.16 -3.79
N GLY A 32 5.48 8.65 -2.89
CA GLY A 32 4.28 7.89 -3.23
C GLY A 32 3.26 8.72 -4.01
N LEU A 33 3.02 9.98 -3.61
CA LEU A 33 2.12 10.88 -4.32
C LEU A 33 2.59 11.16 -5.74
N LEU A 34 3.90 11.35 -5.92
CA LEU A 34 4.48 11.50 -7.25
C LEU A 34 4.29 10.22 -8.07
N SER A 35 4.52 9.04 -7.51
CA SER A 35 4.27 7.77 -8.21
C SER A 35 2.82 7.62 -8.66
N VAL A 36 1.86 7.89 -7.78
CA VAL A 36 0.42 7.85 -8.07
C VAL A 36 0.02 8.89 -9.12
N ALA A 37 0.59 10.10 -9.07
CA ALA A 37 0.34 11.13 -10.06
C ALA A 37 0.89 10.73 -11.45
N LEU A 38 2.08 10.13 -11.50
CA LEU A 38 2.67 9.61 -12.74
C LEU A 38 1.83 8.48 -13.34
N TYR A 39 1.41 7.51 -12.52
CA TYR A 39 0.50 6.45 -12.98
C TYR A 39 -0.87 7.00 -13.41
N GLY A 40 -1.40 7.98 -12.68
CA GLY A 40 -2.65 8.66 -13.06
C GLY A 40 -2.56 9.34 -14.42
N ALA A 41 -1.43 9.98 -14.74
CA ALA A 41 -1.19 10.57 -16.06
C ALA A 41 -1.12 9.50 -17.16
N VAL A 42 -0.39 8.40 -16.94
CA VAL A 42 -0.32 7.27 -17.88
C VAL A 42 -1.72 6.71 -18.20
N PHE A 43 -2.54 6.50 -17.15
CA PHE A 43 -3.88 5.94 -17.32
C PHE A 43 -4.86 6.92 -17.95
N ALA A 44 -4.74 8.22 -17.66
CA ALA A 44 -5.56 9.25 -18.29
C ALA A 44 -5.26 9.35 -19.80
N GLU A 45 -3.99 9.31 -20.20
CA GLU A 45 -3.58 9.28 -21.61
C GLU A 45 -4.08 8.01 -22.33
N ALA A 46 -4.05 6.87 -21.64
CA ALA A 46 -4.59 5.61 -22.13
C ALA A 46 -6.13 5.51 -22.09
N LYS A 47 -6.83 6.57 -21.63
CA LYS A 47 -8.30 6.62 -21.44
C LYS A 47 -8.85 5.53 -20.50
N LEU A 48 -8.02 5.05 -19.58
CA LEU A 48 -8.38 4.12 -18.53
C LEU A 48 -8.93 4.90 -17.32
N TYR A 49 -10.20 5.31 -17.42
CA TYR A 49 -10.84 6.17 -16.42
C TYR A 49 -10.96 5.50 -15.05
N SER A 50 -11.20 4.19 -15.02
CA SER A 50 -11.32 3.42 -13.76
C SER A 50 -10.01 3.38 -13.00
N ASP A 51 -8.89 3.09 -13.68
CA ASP A 51 -7.56 3.09 -13.09
C ASP A 51 -7.15 4.50 -12.65
N THR A 52 -7.48 5.52 -13.44
CA THR A 52 -7.26 6.93 -13.06
C THR A 52 -8.00 7.29 -11.76
N LEU A 53 -9.27 6.88 -11.61
CA LEU A 53 -10.04 7.11 -10.38
C LEU A 53 -9.43 6.40 -9.17
N LEU A 54 -8.92 5.19 -9.37
CA LEU A 54 -8.22 4.44 -8.31
C LEU A 54 -6.95 5.17 -7.85
N GLN A 55 -6.19 5.77 -8.78
CA GLN A 55 -5.04 6.60 -8.43
C GLN A 55 -5.45 7.81 -7.59
N VAL A 56 -6.58 8.47 -7.91
CA VAL A 56 -7.10 9.57 -7.09
C VAL A 56 -7.42 9.10 -5.66
N ALA A 57 -8.03 7.92 -5.51
CA ALA A 57 -8.33 7.35 -4.19
C ALA A 57 -7.06 7.06 -3.38
N PHE A 58 -6.04 6.44 -3.99
CA PHE A 58 -4.73 6.24 -3.36
C PHE A 58 -4.06 7.57 -2.99
N GLY A 59 -4.16 8.57 -3.86
CA GLY A 59 -3.69 9.93 -3.58
C GLY A 59 -4.30 10.50 -2.31
N GLY A 60 -5.61 10.34 -2.10
CA GLY A 60 -6.30 10.74 -0.87
C GLY A 60 -5.73 10.07 0.39
N PHE A 61 -5.52 8.74 0.35
CA PHE A 61 -4.88 8.02 1.47
C PHE A 61 -3.45 8.46 1.72
N LEU A 62 -2.68 8.76 0.67
CA LEU A 62 -1.32 9.25 0.79
C LEU A 62 -1.26 10.66 1.40
N VAL A 63 -2.16 11.56 1.01
CA VAL A 63 -2.29 12.89 1.63
C VAL A 63 -2.66 12.76 3.11
N TYR A 64 -3.67 11.95 3.44
CA TYR A 64 -4.07 11.71 4.82
C TYR A 64 -2.91 11.17 5.66
N GLY A 65 -2.23 10.14 5.15
CA GLY A 65 -1.08 9.56 5.82
C GLY A 65 0.06 10.55 6.01
N TRP A 66 0.33 11.40 5.02
CA TRP A 66 1.33 12.46 5.12
C TRP A 66 0.99 13.45 6.25
N ILE A 67 -0.25 13.94 6.28
CA ILE A 67 -0.73 14.87 7.32
C ILE A 67 -0.61 14.21 8.69
N ASN A 68 -1.12 12.98 8.83
CA ASN A 68 -1.11 12.26 10.10
C ASN A 68 0.32 12.01 10.59
N TRP A 69 1.25 11.64 9.70
CA TRP A 69 2.65 11.41 10.04
C TRP A 69 3.37 12.69 10.42
N ARG A 70 3.14 13.80 9.70
CA ARG A 70 3.73 15.11 10.02
C ARG A 70 3.36 15.58 11.42
N GLN A 71 2.10 15.41 11.82
CA GLN A 71 1.60 15.83 13.12
C GLN A 71 2.19 15.04 14.30
N HIS A 72 2.80 13.87 14.03
CA HIS A 72 3.32 12.98 15.06
C HIS A 72 4.77 12.56 14.77
N ALA A 73 5.48 13.34 13.96
CA ALA A 73 6.91 13.21 13.81
C ALA A 73 7.58 13.84 15.04
N ALA A 74 8.52 13.12 15.66
CA ALA A 74 9.37 13.71 16.68
C ALA A 74 10.30 14.77 16.03
N ASP A 75 10.93 15.63 16.85
CA ASP A 75 11.82 16.70 16.38
C ASP A 75 12.99 16.16 15.54
N GLU A 76 13.43 14.93 15.79
CA GLU A 76 14.47 14.23 15.01
C GLU A 76 13.95 13.61 13.70
N GLY A 77 12.66 13.78 13.38
CA GLY A 77 11.99 13.19 12.22
C GLY A 77 11.69 11.70 12.34
N SER A 78 11.84 11.11 13.54
CA SER A 78 11.49 9.72 13.80
C SER A 78 9.98 9.56 13.98
N ILE A 79 9.40 8.56 13.31
CA ILE A 79 7.96 8.29 13.35
C ILE A 79 7.71 7.18 14.37
N ARG A 80 6.94 7.51 15.41
CA ARG A 80 6.57 6.56 16.46
C ARG A 80 5.58 5.52 15.94
N ILE A 81 5.92 4.25 16.13
CA ILE A 81 5.01 3.15 15.83
C ILE A 81 3.98 3.00 16.95
N VAL A 82 2.71 2.90 16.56
CA VAL A 82 1.58 2.82 17.49
C VAL A 82 1.09 1.36 17.55
N PRO A 83 0.91 0.78 18.74
CA PRO A 83 0.33 -0.55 18.86
C PRO A 83 -1.11 -0.55 18.32
N LEU A 84 -1.48 -1.64 17.66
CA LEU A 84 -2.85 -1.83 17.17
C LEU A 84 -3.63 -2.67 18.17
N ALA A 85 -4.66 -2.08 18.77
CA ALA A 85 -5.54 -2.80 19.69
C ALA A 85 -6.30 -3.92 18.96
N ARG A 86 -6.50 -5.06 19.64
CA ARG A 86 -7.18 -6.23 19.04
C ARG A 86 -8.59 -5.91 18.54
N GLY A 87 -9.34 -5.08 19.26
CA GLY A 87 -10.68 -4.66 18.83
C GLY A 87 -10.66 -3.86 17.52
N THR A 88 -9.73 -2.91 17.40
CA THR A 88 -9.52 -2.13 16.16
C THR A 88 -9.08 -3.02 15.00
N LEU A 89 -8.18 -3.97 15.25
CA LEU A 89 -7.73 -4.95 14.25
C LEU A 89 -8.91 -5.76 13.71
N LEU A 90 -9.72 -6.33 14.58
CA LEU A 90 -10.86 -7.17 14.18
C LEU A 90 -11.92 -6.35 13.44
N ARG A 91 -12.21 -5.13 13.92
CA ARG A 91 -13.15 -4.22 13.25
C ARG A 91 -12.68 -3.86 11.85
N ASP A 92 -11.44 -3.41 11.70
CA ASP A 92 -10.94 -2.94 10.40
C ASP A 92 -10.83 -4.10 9.40
N LEU A 93 -10.43 -5.30 9.85
CA LEU A 93 -10.47 -6.49 9.02
C LEU A 93 -11.90 -6.90 8.65
N ALA A 94 -12.86 -6.85 9.59
CA ALA A 94 -14.25 -7.14 9.27
C ALA A 94 -14.83 -6.16 8.25
N ILE A 95 -14.54 -4.87 8.38
CA ILE A 95 -14.90 -3.84 7.39
C ILE A 95 -14.26 -4.16 6.03
N GLY A 96 -12.97 -4.49 6.01
CA GLY A 96 -12.26 -4.88 4.79
C GLY A 96 -12.86 -6.13 4.13
N LEU A 97 -13.15 -7.18 4.89
CA LEU A 97 -13.74 -8.41 4.38
C LEU A 97 -15.15 -8.19 3.84
N CYS A 98 -16.02 -7.51 4.59
CA CYS A 98 -17.37 -7.17 4.12
C CYS A 98 -17.33 -6.28 2.88
N GLY A 99 -16.45 -5.27 2.87
CA GLY A 99 -16.23 -4.40 1.72
C GLY A 99 -15.71 -5.17 0.51
N GLY A 100 -14.78 -6.11 0.70
CA GLY A 100 -14.24 -6.97 -0.34
C GLY A 100 -15.30 -7.91 -0.93
N VAL A 101 -16.18 -8.48 -0.10
CA VAL A 101 -17.33 -9.28 -0.57
C VAL A 101 -18.31 -8.42 -1.37
N ALA A 102 -18.66 -7.24 -0.86
CA ALA A 102 -19.59 -6.33 -1.56
C ALA A 102 -19.00 -5.86 -2.91
N LEU A 103 -17.72 -5.48 -2.93
CA LEU A 103 -17.00 -5.11 -4.14
C LEU A 103 -16.88 -6.29 -5.10
N GLY A 104 -16.59 -7.49 -4.60
CA GLY A 104 -16.49 -8.71 -5.39
C GLY A 104 -17.81 -9.09 -6.03
N ALA A 105 -18.93 -8.95 -5.31
CA ALA A 105 -20.27 -9.14 -5.86
C ALA A 105 -20.56 -8.13 -6.98
N GLY A 106 -20.23 -6.85 -6.76
CA GLY A 106 -20.38 -5.80 -7.77
C GLY A 106 -19.51 -6.04 -9.01
N MET A 107 -18.25 -6.43 -8.85
CA MET A 107 -17.37 -6.77 -9.96
C MET A 107 -17.90 -8.01 -10.71
N HIS A 108 -18.31 -9.06 -9.99
CA HIS A 108 -18.86 -10.26 -10.62
C HIS A 108 -20.14 -9.98 -11.43
N THR A 109 -20.97 -9.00 -11.04
CA THR A 109 -22.20 -8.68 -11.75
C THR A 109 -22.03 -7.63 -12.85
N PHE A 110 -21.06 -6.72 -12.72
CA PHE A 110 -20.95 -5.54 -13.59
C PHE A 110 -19.63 -5.44 -14.37
N THR A 111 -18.67 -6.35 -14.18
CA THR A 111 -17.37 -6.29 -14.85
C THR A 111 -16.94 -7.65 -15.42
N ASP A 112 -16.12 -7.60 -16.48
CA ASP A 112 -15.50 -8.79 -17.09
C ASP A 112 -14.16 -9.15 -16.42
N ALA A 113 -14.05 -8.91 -15.10
CA ALA A 113 -12.81 -9.23 -14.38
C ALA A 113 -12.57 -10.74 -14.38
N ALA A 114 -11.33 -11.17 -14.61
CA ALA A 114 -11.00 -12.60 -14.67
C ALA A 114 -11.14 -13.30 -13.30
N LEU A 115 -10.88 -12.59 -12.20
CA LEU A 115 -10.96 -13.11 -10.83
C LEU A 115 -11.60 -12.06 -9.89
N PRO A 116 -12.88 -11.70 -10.10
CA PRO A 116 -13.51 -10.54 -9.46
C PRO A 116 -13.48 -10.61 -7.94
N TRP A 117 -13.73 -11.80 -7.38
CA TRP A 117 -13.71 -12.03 -5.94
C TRP A 117 -12.31 -11.90 -5.33
N LEU A 118 -11.28 -12.42 -6.01
CA LEU A 118 -9.90 -12.35 -5.55
C LEU A 118 -9.38 -10.92 -5.62
N ASP A 119 -9.59 -10.26 -6.77
CA ASP A 119 -9.13 -8.89 -7.01
C ASP A 119 -9.81 -7.90 -6.06
N ALA A 120 -11.11 -8.05 -5.82
CA ALA A 120 -11.84 -7.24 -4.85
C ALA A 120 -11.36 -7.45 -3.41
N MET A 121 -11.09 -8.71 -3.01
CA MET A 121 -10.61 -9.01 -1.67
C MET A 121 -9.19 -8.45 -1.44
N LEU A 122 -8.30 -8.60 -2.41
CA LEU A 122 -6.95 -8.03 -2.35
C LEU A 122 -6.99 -6.52 -2.31
N THR A 123 -7.88 -5.88 -3.07
CA THR A 123 -8.09 -4.44 -3.02
C THR A 123 -8.55 -4.00 -1.63
N ALA A 124 -9.57 -4.65 -1.07
CA ALA A 124 -10.10 -4.28 0.23
C ALA A 124 -9.09 -4.49 1.36
N LEU A 125 -8.33 -5.59 1.35
CA LEU A 125 -7.23 -5.81 2.29
C LEU A 125 -6.14 -4.74 2.13
N SER A 126 -5.76 -4.39 0.90
CA SER A 126 -4.77 -3.34 0.65
C SER A 126 -5.20 -1.98 1.21
N LEU A 127 -6.49 -1.65 1.16
CA LEU A 127 -7.03 -0.45 1.80
C LEU A 127 -6.91 -0.49 3.32
N VAL A 128 -7.16 -1.64 3.95
CA VAL A 128 -6.92 -1.82 5.39
C VAL A 128 -5.43 -1.68 5.72
N GLY A 129 -4.55 -2.29 4.92
CA GLY A 129 -3.09 -2.16 5.04
C GLY A 129 -2.64 -0.71 4.94
N GLN A 130 -3.13 0.02 3.94
CA GLN A 130 -2.84 1.43 3.72
C GLN A 130 -3.36 2.31 4.87
N TRP A 131 -4.56 2.03 5.38
CA TRP A 131 -5.11 2.72 6.53
C TRP A 131 -4.27 2.53 7.80
N TRP A 132 -3.86 1.30 8.08
CA TRP A 132 -2.97 0.98 9.19
C TRP A 132 -1.58 1.62 9.03
N GLN A 133 -1.06 1.67 7.81
CA GLN A 133 0.21 2.32 7.49
C GLN A 133 0.12 3.84 7.74
N ALA A 134 -0.94 4.48 7.26
CA ALA A 134 -1.21 5.89 7.51
C ALA A 134 -1.28 6.19 9.02
N ARG A 135 -1.81 5.26 9.82
CA ARG A 135 -1.90 5.36 11.29
C ARG A 135 -0.67 4.84 12.05
N ARG A 136 0.43 4.51 11.36
CA ARG A 136 1.71 4.08 11.94
C ARG A 136 1.63 2.75 12.70
N HIS A 137 0.72 1.86 12.30
CA HIS A 137 0.62 0.52 12.86
C HIS A 137 1.53 -0.45 12.10
N ALA A 138 2.47 -1.10 12.80
CA ALA A 138 3.34 -2.11 12.18
C ALA A 138 2.59 -3.33 11.63
N ALA A 139 1.32 -3.52 12.03
CA ALA A 139 0.46 -4.56 11.50
C ALA A 139 0.16 -4.41 10.00
N CYS A 140 0.31 -3.21 9.41
CA CYS A 140 0.13 -3.01 7.97
C CYS A 140 1.03 -3.93 7.14
N TRP A 141 2.27 -4.17 7.58
CA TRP A 141 3.22 -5.00 6.86
C TRP A 141 2.80 -6.46 6.76
N TRP A 142 2.01 -6.96 7.72
CA TRP A 142 1.42 -8.29 7.59
C TRP A 142 0.40 -8.36 6.46
N VAL A 143 -0.41 -7.32 6.31
CA VAL A 143 -1.36 -7.21 5.20
C VAL A 143 -0.61 -7.17 3.88
N TRP A 144 0.44 -6.34 3.77
CA TRP A 144 1.27 -6.26 2.56
C TRP A 144 1.92 -7.61 2.21
N ILE A 145 2.48 -8.32 3.19
CA ILE A 145 3.05 -9.66 2.98
C ILE A 145 2.00 -10.63 2.42
N VAL A 146 0.80 -10.67 3.01
CA VAL A 146 -0.28 -11.56 2.55
C VAL A 146 -0.70 -11.20 1.13
N VAL A 147 -0.91 -9.91 0.87
CA VAL A 147 -1.30 -9.40 -0.45
C VAL A 147 -0.23 -9.73 -1.50
N ASP A 148 1.04 -9.48 -1.20
CA ASP A 148 2.15 -9.75 -2.12
C ASP A 148 2.27 -11.25 -2.45
N VAL A 149 2.16 -12.13 -1.45
CA VAL A 149 2.21 -13.59 -1.66
C VAL A 149 1.09 -14.05 -2.58
N VAL A 150 -0.14 -13.56 -2.36
CA VAL A 150 -1.28 -13.93 -3.21
C VAL A 150 -1.11 -13.37 -4.63
N TYR A 151 -0.62 -12.13 -4.79
CA TYR A 151 -0.34 -11.57 -6.11
C TYR A 151 0.74 -12.34 -6.87
N VAL A 152 1.82 -12.77 -6.19
CA VAL A 152 2.84 -13.63 -6.82
C VAL A 152 2.20 -14.89 -7.40
N GLY A 153 1.38 -15.60 -6.62
CA GLY A 153 0.68 -16.80 -7.09
C GLY A 153 -0.27 -16.52 -8.25
N ALA A 154 -1.08 -15.45 -8.15
CA ALA A 154 -2.03 -15.07 -9.18
C ALA A 154 -1.33 -14.69 -10.50
N TYR A 155 -0.21 -13.98 -10.45
CA TYR A 155 0.53 -13.58 -11.65
C TYR A 155 1.31 -14.73 -12.28
N LEU A 156 1.84 -15.67 -11.48
CA LEU A 156 2.44 -16.89 -12.02
C LEU A 156 1.40 -17.75 -12.76
N PHE A 157 0.20 -17.90 -12.20
CA PHE A 157 -0.90 -18.59 -12.87
C PHE A 157 -1.32 -17.91 -14.19
N LYS A 158 -1.28 -16.57 -14.24
CA LYS A 158 -1.56 -15.78 -15.44
C LYS A 158 -0.36 -15.71 -16.43
N SER A 159 0.73 -16.44 -16.19
CA SER A 159 1.98 -16.43 -16.99
C SER A 159 2.71 -15.07 -17.05
N LEU A 160 2.41 -14.16 -16.11
CA LEU A 160 2.98 -12.81 -16.00
C LEU A 160 4.22 -12.81 -15.11
N HIS A 161 5.31 -13.43 -15.60
CA HIS A 161 6.54 -13.66 -14.84
C HIS A 161 7.23 -12.37 -14.35
N VAL A 162 7.21 -11.31 -15.15
CA VAL A 162 7.85 -10.02 -14.78
C VAL A 162 7.11 -9.37 -13.61
N THR A 163 5.78 -9.32 -13.65
CA THR A 163 4.95 -8.78 -12.58
C THR A 163 5.07 -9.62 -11.32
N ALA A 164 5.09 -10.95 -11.44
CA ALA A 164 5.34 -11.84 -10.31
C ALA A 164 6.70 -11.53 -9.64
N ALA A 165 7.77 -11.34 -10.42
CA ALA A 165 9.09 -11.00 -9.89
C ALA A 165 9.10 -9.64 -9.14
N LEU A 166 8.37 -8.64 -9.64
CA LEU A 166 8.21 -7.36 -8.96
C LEU A 166 7.51 -7.51 -7.60
N TYR A 167 6.45 -8.32 -7.52
CA TYR A 167 5.77 -8.59 -6.25
C TYR A 167 6.62 -9.42 -5.27
N VAL A 168 7.49 -10.32 -5.76
CA VAL A 168 8.49 -10.97 -4.91
C VAL A 168 9.46 -9.93 -4.32
N PHE A 169 9.83 -8.92 -5.10
CA PHE A 169 10.66 -7.82 -4.60
C PHE A 169 9.92 -6.97 -3.55
N PHE A 170 8.64 -6.63 -3.78
CA PHE A 170 7.81 -5.95 -2.78
C PHE A 170 7.64 -6.78 -1.50
N LEU A 171 7.47 -8.10 -1.61
CA LEU A 171 7.43 -9.00 -0.47
C LEU A 171 8.72 -8.91 0.37
N GLY A 172 9.88 -8.84 -0.29
CA GLY A 172 11.17 -8.61 0.37
C GLY A 172 11.22 -7.29 1.14
N LEU A 173 10.74 -6.20 0.52
CA LEU A 173 10.61 -4.89 1.17
C LEU A 173 9.60 -4.91 2.34
N ALA A 174 8.50 -5.64 2.20
CA ALA A 174 7.47 -5.75 3.22
C ALA A 174 7.99 -6.50 4.47
N LEU A 175 8.75 -7.58 4.25
CA LEU A 175 9.45 -8.29 5.33
C LEU A 175 10.48 -7.40 6.03
N PHE A 176 11.24 -6.62 5.26
CA PHE A 176 12.19 -5.64 5.81
C PHE A 176 11.45 -4.57 6.64
N GLY A 177 10.37 -4.00 6.10
CA GLY A 177 9.51 -3.02 6.77
C GLY A 177 8.93 -3.55 8.08
N LEU A 178 8.41 -4.78 8.08
CA LEU A 178 7.89 -5.44 9.28
C LEU A 178 8.95 -5.54 10.37
N ARG A 179 10.17 -5.99 10.03
CA ARG A 179 11.29 -6.10 10.97
C ARG A 179 11.69 -4.73 11.52
N ALA A 180 11.88 -3.75 10.63
CA ALA A 180 12.30 -2.41 11.01
C ALA A 180 11.28 -1.71 11.92
N TRP A 181 9.98 -1.81 11.62
CA TRP A 181 8.91 -1.19 12.41
C TRP A 181 8.69 -1.89 13.74
N ARG A 182 8.80 -3.22 13.80
CA ARG A 182 8.75 -3.97 15.07
C ARG A 182 9.93 -3.72 15.98
N ALA A 183 11.12 -3.47 15.43
CA ALA A 183 12.27 -3.08 16.22
C ALA A 183 12.00 -1.73 16.92
N ALA A 184 11.57 -0.73 16.16
CA ALA A 184 11.26 0.59 16.72
C ALA A 184 10.03 0.65 17.63
N ALA A 185 9.07 -0.28 17.45
CA ALA A 185 7.95 -0.40 18.40
C ALA A 185 8.38 -0.93 19.77
N ARG A 186 9.55 -1.58 19.86
CA ARG A 186 10.09 -2.18 21.08
C ARG A 186 11.08 -1.29 21.82
N GLU A 187 11.64 -0.28 21.17
CA GLU A 187 12.49 0.71 21.82
C GLU A 187 11.65 1.54 22.80
N PRO A 188 11.84 1.39 24.12
CA PRO A 188 11.22 2.27 25.09
C PRO A 188 11.80 3.66 24.88
N GLN A 189 10.95 4.68 24.80
CA GLN A 189 11.42 6.06 24.86
C GLN A 189 12.15 6.23 26.19
N LEU A 190 13.48 6.30 26.16
CA LEU A 190 14.23 6.93 27.24
C LEU A 190 13.63 8.32 27.36
N ALA A 191 12.93 8.54 28.47
CA ALA A 191 12.28 9.81 28.77
C ALA A 191 13.36 10.90 28.81
N THR A 192 13.54 11.61 27.71
CA THR A 192 14.18 12.92 27.75
C THR A 192 13.17 13.84 28.40
N ARG A 193 13.37 14.05 29.71
CA ARG A 193 12.75 15.10 30.51
C ARG A 193 13.11 16.47 29.96
#